data_AF-A0A3S0R9J9-F1
#
_entry.id   AF-A0A3S0R9J9-F1
#
_cell.length_a   1.000
_cell.length_b   1.000
_cell.length_c   1.000
_cell.angle_alpha   90.00
_cell.angle_beta   90.00
_cell.angle_gamma   90.00
#
_symmetry.space_group_name_H-M   'P 1'
#
loop_
_entity.id
_entity.type
_entity.pdbx_description
1 polymer ?
#
loop_
_entity_poly.entity_id
_entity_poly.type
_entity_poly.pdbx_seq_one_letter_code
_entity_poly.pdbx_strand_id
1 'polypeptide(L)'
;MSKLPDDATKAYLFANTEEPVKAISRDREGANLPLLRGQWVREGEVTVGVQEPLQVDIDPEPVLRGLRSDGYFIWPARSIEPFGTSQ
;
A
#
# COMPACT_ATOMS: atom_id res chain seq x y z
N MET A 1 13.95 -18.17 -14.93
CA MET A 1 12.86 -17.53 -14.17
C MET A 1 13.28 -17.44 -12.72
N SER A 2 13.63 -16.26 -12.22
CA SER A 2 13.88 -16.04 -10.79
C SER A 2 12.56 -16.25 -10.05
N LYS A 3 12.47 -17.31 -9.23
CA LYS A 3 11.34 -17.48 -8.30
C LYS A 3 11.39 -16.30 -7.35
N LEU A 4 10.29 -15.55 -7.26
CA LEU A 4 10.05 -14.70 -6.10
C LEU A 4 10.23 -15.56 -4.84
N PRO A 5 10.87 -15.05 -3.78
CA PRO A 5 10.79 -15.67 -2.46
C PRO A 5 9.33 -16.03 -2.16
N ASP A 6 9.06 -17.14 -1.45
CA ASP A 6 7.68 -17.56 -1.11
C ASP A 6 6.87 -16.44 -0.41
N ASP A 7 7.56 -15.49 0.24
CA ASP A 7 6.97 -14.31 0.92
C ASP A 7 7.00 -13.01 0.10
N ALA A 8 7.48 -13.03 -1.15
CA ALA A 8 7.53 -11.84 -2.00
C ALA A 8 6.27 -11.73 -2.88
N THR A 9 5.54 -10.64 -2.70
CA THR A 9 4.29 -10.33 -3.41
C THR A 9 4.53 -9.21 -4.41
N LYS A 10 4.18 -9.46 -5.68
CA LYS A 10 4.12 -8.42 -6.70
C LYS A 10 2.95 -7.47 -6.41
N ALA A 11 3.23 -6.17 -6.39
CA ALA A 11 2.26 -5.12 -6.14
C ALA A 11 2.55 -3.88 -6.99
N TYR A 12 1.69 -2.88 -6.88
CA TYR A 12 1.70 -1.66 -7.67
C TYR A 12 1.69 -0.45 -6.74
N LEU A 13 2.61 0.48 -6.99
CA LEU A 13 2.74 1.72 -6.24
C LEU A 13 1.86 2.80 -6.86
N PHE A 14 1.11 3.50 -6.02
CA PHE A 14 0.28 4.63 -6.40
C PHE A 14 0.58 5.84 -5.53
N ALA A 15 0.49 7.03 -6.11
CA ALA A 15 0.46 8.30 -5.40
C ALA A 15 -0.91 8.96 -5.59
N ASN A 16 -1.40 9.61 -4.56
CA ASN A 16 -2.59 10.44 -4.68
C ASN A 16 -2.22 11.85 -5.21
N THR A 17 -3.04 12.42 -6.09
CA THR A 17 -2.77 13.72 -6.73
C THR A 17 -3.03 14.93 -5.84
N GLU A 18 -3.91 14.82 -4.84
CA GLU A 18 -4.33 15.95 -4.00
C GLU A 18 -3.90 15.79 -2.54
N GLU A 19 -3.64 14.56 -2.09
CA GLU A 19 -3.28 14.26 -0.72
C GLU A 19 -1.88 13.64 -0.65
N PRO A 20 -1.06 13.96 0.37
CA PRO A 20 0.32 13.47 0.48
C PRO A 20 0.36 12.02 0.98
N VAL A 21 -0.40 11.15 0.33
CA VAL A 21 -0.50 9.72 0.62
C VAL A 21 -0.13 8.89 -0.59
N LYS A 22 0.46 7.74 -0.32
CA LYS A 22 0.78 6.71 -1.30
C LYS A 22 0.09 5.41 -0.93
N ALA A 23 -0.06 4.53 -1.92
CA ALA A 23 -0.65 3.23 -1.73
C ALA A 23 0.14 2.14 -2.46
N ILE A 24 0.15 0.94 -1.89
CA ILE A 24 0.59 -0.29 -2.53
C ILE A 24 -0.66 -1.13 -2.69
N SER A 25 -0.97 -1.55 -3.91
CA SER A 25 -2.11 -2.43 -4.18
C SER A 25 -1.68 -3.67 -4.95
N ARG A 26 -2.40 -4.78 -4.76
CA ARG A 26 -2.33 -5.95 -5.64
C ARG A 26 -3.06 -5.73 -6.97
N ASP A 27 -3.97 -4.75 -7.02
CA ASP A 27 -4.68 -4.40 -8.23
C ASP A 27 -3.84 -3.47 -9.11
N ARG A 28 -3.67 -3.84 -10.38
CA ARG A 28 -2.84 -3.11 -11.35
C ARG A 28 -3.36 -1.72 -11.67
N GLU A 29 -4.68 -1.56 -11.62
CA GLU A 29 -5.37 -0.32 -11.94
C GLU A 29 -5.73 0.47 -10.68
N GLY A 30 -5.54 -0.11 -9.50
CA GLY A 30 -5.88 0.50 -8.21
C GLY A 30 -7.38 0.55 -7.96
N ALA A 31 -8.17 -0.32 -8.62
CA ALA A 31 -9.64 -0.31 -8.52
C ALA A 31 -10.17 -0.65 -7.12
N ASN A 32 -9.34 -1.31 -6.29
CA ASN A 32 -9.64 -1.63 -4.91
C ASN A 32 -9.21 -0.53 -3.91
N LEU A 33 -8.59 0.55 -4.37
CA LEU A 33 -8.19 1.65 -3.49
C LEU A 33 -9.41 2.48 -3.08
N PRO A 34 -9.45 2.97 -1.82
CA PRO A 34 -10.53 3.82 -1.36
C PRO A 34 -10.55 5.15 -2.13
N LEU A 35 -11.76 5.70 -2.27
CA LEU A 35 -11.96 7.03 -2.81
C LEU A 35 -11.51 8.07 -1.77
N LEU A 36 -10.46 8.80 -2.11
CA LEU A 36 -9.92 9.92 -1.33
C LEU A 36 -10.12 11.21 -2.13
N ARG A 37 -9.70 12.36 -1.59
CA ARG A 37 -9.60 13.56 -2.44
C ARG A 37 -8.49 13.28 -3.45
N GLY A 38 -8.70 13.62 -4.71
CA GLY A 38 -7.77 13.30 -5.80
C GLY A 38 -7.91 11.91 -6.40
N GLN A 39 -7.11 11.68 -7.44
CA GLN A 39 -7.04 10.42 -8.15
C GLN A 39 -5.81 9.64 -7.71
N TRP A 40 -5.89 8.30 -7.81
CA TRP A 40 -4.73 7.44 -7.68
C TRP A 40 -3.99 7.38 -9.01
N VAL A 41 -2.70 7.71 -8.99
CA VAL A 41 -1.82 7.64 -10.15
C VAL A 41 -0.78 6.57 -9.91
N ARG A 42 -0.73 5.56 -10.80
CA ARG A 42 0.25 4.48 -10.71
C ARG A 42 1.65 5.02 -10.99
N GLU A 43 2.54 4.93 -10.01
CA GLU A 43 3.95 5.32 -10.14
C GLU A 43 4.80 4.16 -10.68
N GLY A 44 4.45 2.91 -10.38
CA GLY A 44 5.23 1.76 -10.85
C GLY A 44 4.81 0.41 -10.28
N GLU A 45 5.64 -0.59 -10.55
CA GLU A 45 5.55 -1.95 -10.01
C GLU A 45 6.59 -2.13 -8.91
N VAL A 46 6.20 -2.77 -7.81
CA VAL A 46 7.08 -3.04 -6.68
C VAL A 46 6.96 -4.51 -6.27
N THR A 47 8.09 -5.10 -5.88
CA THR A 47 8.09 -6.39 -5.19
C THR A 47 8.15 -6.11 -3.70
N VAL A 48 7.17 -6.58 -2.95
CA VAL A 48 7.14 -6.46 -1.49
C VAL A 48 7.49 -7.80 -0.89
N GLY A 49 8.64 -7.91 -0.24
CA GLY A 49 9.07 -9.12 0.45
C GLY A 49 9.71 -8.79 1.78
N VAL A 50 9.71 -9.75 2.72
CA VAL A 50 10.35 -9.60 4.03
C VAL A 50 11.87 -9.41 3.92
N GLN A 51 12.46 -9.91 2.83
CA GLN A 51 13.91 -9.87 2.57
C GLN A 51 14.35 -8.74 1.65
N GLU A 52 13.41 -8.09 0.96
CA GLU A 52 13.71 -6.97 0.06
C GLU A 52 13.26 -5.68 0.74
N PRO A 53 14.19 -4.79 1.14
CA PRO A 53 13.79 -3.50 1.66
C PRO A 53 12.96 -2.80 0.58
N LEU A 54 11.73 -2.43 0.93
CA LEU A 54 10.94 -1.52 0.13
C LEU A 54 11.79 -0.29 -0.16
N GLN A 55 11.74 0.23 -1.39
CA GLN A 55 12.39 1.51 -1.75
C GLN A 55 11.78 2.72 -1.03
N VAL A 56 10.86 2.47 -0.09
CA VAL A 56 10.18 3.43 0.75
C VAL A 56 10.47 3.04 2.20
N ASP A 57 10.75 4.04 3.04
CA ASP A 57 11.11 3.90 4.46
C ASP A 57 9.88 3.45 5.28
N ILE A 58 9.46 2.21 5.07
CA ILE A 58 8.26 1.61 5.67
C ILE A 58 8.59 0.16 6.03
N ASP A 59 8.18 -0.25 7.23
CA ASP A 59 8.23 -1.64 7.63
C ASP A 59 7.45 -2.53 6.63
N PRO A 60 8.04 -3.63 6.13
CA PRO A 60 7.36 -4.51 5.19
C PRO A 60 6.20 -5.29 5.81
N GLU A 61 6.21 -5.52 7.14
CA GLU A 61 5.16 -6.29 7.82
C GLU A 61 3.75 -5.66 7.70
N PRO A 62 3.51 -4.37 8.04
CA PRO A 62 2.19 -3.75 7.89
C PRO A 62 1.75 -3.70 6.43
N VAL A 63 2.67 -3.53 5.49
CA VAL A 63 2.37 -3.58 4.05
C VAL A 63 1.86 -4.96 3.67
N LEU A 64 2.61 -6.02 4.00
CA LEU A 64 2.22 -7.40 3.71
C LEU A 64 0.90 -7.77 4.41
N ARG A 65 0.67 -7.26 5.63
CA ARG A 65 -0.59 -7.44 6.35
C ARG A 65 -1.77 -6.78 5.62
N GLY A 66 -1.64 -5.52 5.21
CA GLY A 66 -2.67 -4.81 4.44
C GLY A 66 -2.95 -5.47 3.09
N LEU A 67 -1.90 -5.90 2.38
CA LEU A 67 -2.06 -6.63 1.11
C LEU A 67 -2.81 -7.97 1.30
N ARG A 68 -2.59 -8.69 2.40
CA ARG A 68 -3.31 -9.93 2.69
C ARG A 68 -4.76 -9.71 3.11
N SER A 69 -5.01 -8.69 3.93
CA SER A 69 -6.32 -8.38 4.52
C SER A 69 -7.24 -7.67 3.54
N ASP A 70 -6.79 -6.54 3.01
CA ASP A 70 -7.61 -5.59 2.25
C ASP A 70 -7.22 -5.54 0.76
N GLY A 71 -6.08 -6.15 0.40
CA GLY A 71 -5.53 -6.11 -0.95
C GLY A 71 -4.76 -4.83 -1.28
N TYR A 72 -4.66 -3.90 -0.33
CA TYR A 72 -3.89 -2.67 -0.44
C TYR A 72 -3.35 -2.21 0.92
N PHE A 73 -2.42 -1.26 0.90
CA PHE A 73 -1.89 -0.57 2.07
C PHE A 73 -1.67 0.90 1.71
N ILE A 74 -2.06 1.84 2.58
CA ILE A 74 -1.92 3.30 2.37
C ILE A 74 -1.04 3.90 3.46
N TRP A 75 -0.13 4.79 3.09
CA TRP A 75 0.72 5.52 4.03
C TRP A 75 1.01 6.97 3.58
N PRO A 76 1.49 7.85 4.48
CA PRO A 76 1.46 7.67 5.93
C PRO A 76 0.03 7.38 6.39
N ALA A 77 -0.13 6.53 7.42
CA ALA A 77 -1.45 6.27 7.97
C ALA A 77 -2.04 7.64 8.29
N ARG A 78 -3.17 7.99 7.66
CA ARG A 78 -3.88 9.18 8.12
C ARG A 78 -4.09 8.94 9.61
N SER A 79 -3.80 9.93 10.42
CA SER A 79 -4.47 10.06 11.70
C SER A 79 -5.95 10.17 11.36
N ILE A 80 -6.60 9.04 11.09
CA ILE A 80 -8.00 8.87 11.37
C ILE A 80 -8.01 9.12 12.87
N GLU A 81 -8.31 10.36 13.26
CA GLU A 81 -8.69 10.65 14.63
C GLU A 81 -9.63 9.51 15.00
N PRO A 82 -9.31 8.71 16.04
CA PRO A 82 -10.21 7.66 16.44
C PRO A 82 -11.54 8.38 16.68
N PHE A 83 -12.56 8.03 15.90
CA PHE A 83 -13.93 8.44 16.20
C PHE A 83 -14.10 8.11 17.68
N GLY A 84 -14.14 9.16 18.50
CA GLY A 84 -14.06 9.02 19.93
C GLY A 84 -15.07 7.97 20.34
N THR A 85 -14.62 6.87 20.93
CA THR A 85 -15.51 6.12 21.79
C THR A 85 -15.84 7.08 22.91
N SER A 86 -16.97 7.77 22.76
CA SER A 86 -17.66 8.35 23.91
C SER A 86 -17.94 7.17 24.84
N GLN A 87 -17.14 7.09 25.89
CA GLN A 87 -17.49 6.31 27.08
C GLN A 87 -18.34 7.17 28.00
#